data_AF-A0A939ZVT6-F1
#
_entry.id   AF-A0A939ZVT6-F1
#
_cell.length_a   1.000
_cell.length_b   1.000
_cell.length_c   1.000
_cell.angle_alpha   90.00
_cell.angle_beta   90.00
_cell.angle_gamma   90.00
#
_symmetry.space_group_name_H-M   'P 1'
#
loop_
_entity.id
_entity.type
_entity.pdbx_description
1 polymer ?
#
loop_
_entity_poly.entity_id
_entity_poly.type
_entity_poly.pdbx_seq_one_letter_code
_entity_poly.pdbx_strand_id
1 'polypeptide(L)'
;FSGLPDNLTPRIKDTDPRAGLRLGFKAAQITISAIRGEVQSYCYPISVTSAPTEAINQDKVSMGTISARKFAEQIDLVYLQFATHLLAAVQAVDLAGYDDFSPFAKEVHDAVRKMSKIVKDDRPLDAEATKVAEWLKTTELFA
;
A
#
# COMPACT_ATOMS: atom_id res chain seq x y z
N PHE A 1 2.61 -9.83 18.02
CA PHE A 1 2.80 -10.63 16.78
C PHE A 1 4.07 -10.27 16.00
N SER A 2 4.62 -9.05 16.06
CA SER A 2 5.87 -8.70 15.34
C SER A 2 7.12 -8.55 16.22
N GLY A 3 7.00 -8.59 17.55
CA GLY A 3 8.10 -8.20 18.46
C GLY A 3 8.43 -6.70 18.45
N LEU A 4 7.83 -5.95 17.53
CA LEU A 4 7.98 -4.51 17.39
C LEU A 4 6.96 -3.74 18.24
N PRO A 5 7.20 -2.45 18.50
CA PRO A 5 6.26 -1.61 19.23
C PRO A 5 4.94 -1.41 18.48
N ASP A 6 3.89 -1.11 19.24
CA ASP A 6 2.58 -0.83 18.69
C ASP A 6 2.62 0.32 17.69
N ASN A 7 1.90 0.13 16.58
CA ASN A 7 1.81 1.05 15.45
C ASN A 7 3.16 1.51 14.89
N LEU A 8 4.23 0.73 15.09
CA LEU A 8 5.59 1.03 14.63
C LEU A 8 6.14 2.37 15.14
N THR A 9 5.75 2.74 16.36
CA THR A 9 6.29 3.90 17.06
C THR A 9 7.63 3.54 17.73
N PRO A 10 8.67 4.38 17.68
CA PRO A 10 9.91 4.08 18.40
C PRO A 10 9.67 3.96 19.91
N ARG A 11 10.26 2.95 20.55
CA ARG A 11 10.18 2.78 22.01
C ARG A 11 10.79 3.99 22.70
N ILE A 12 10.03 4.58 23.62
CA ILE A 12 10.50 5.57 24.58
C ILE A 12 10.33 5.01 25.99
N LYS A 13 11.01 5.62 26.97
CA LYS A 13 10.86 5.21 28.37
C LYS A 13 9.42 5.46 28.82
N ASP A 14 8.88 4.56 29.63
CA ASP A 14 7.51 4.70 30.16
C ASP A 14 7.31 5.96 31.01
N THR A 15 8.41 6.54 31.51
CA THR A 15 8.43 7.80 32.26
C THR A 15 8.49 9.05 31.37
N ASP A 16 8.66 8.90 30.04
CA ASP A 16 8.59 10.05 29.12
C ASP A 16 7.13 10.56 29.08
N PRO A 17 6.89 11.86 29.27
CA PRO A 17 5.54 12.43 29.26
C PRO A 17 4.79 12.24 27.93
N ARG A 18 5.49 11.82 26.87
CA ARG A 18 4.91 11.52 25.56
C ARG A 18 4.63 10.02 25.34
N ALA A 19 4.86 9.18 26.35
CA ALA A 19 4.52 7.76 26.30
C ALA A 19 3.02 7.59 25.99
N GLY A 20 2.71 6.83 24.95
CA GLY A 20 1.33 6.59 24.50
C GLY A 20 0.68 7.74 23.72
N LEU A 21 1.35 8.87 23.49
CA LEU A 21 0.78 9.99 22.73
C LEU A 21 0.99 9.90 21.21
N ARG A 22 1.74 8.90 20.73
CA ARG A 22 2.05 8.71 19.31
C ARG A 22 1.17 7.62 18.71
N LEU A 23 0.59 7.93 17.55
CA LEU A 23 -0.25 7.02 16.78
C LEU A 23 0.53 6.26 15.70
N GLY A 24 1.67 6.80 15.24
CA GLY A 24 2.52 6.17 14.24
C GLY A 24 1.74 5.79 12.98
N PHE A 25 1.82 4.51 12.60
CA PHE A 25 1.22 3.99 11.36
C PHE A 25 -0.26 3.58 11.49
N LYS A 26 -0.94 3.90 12.60
CA LYS A 26 -2.36 3.56 12.79
C LYS A 26 -3.24 4.11 11.66
N ALA A 27 -3.04 5.37 11.27
CA ALA A 27 -3.79 5.98 10.18
C ALA A 27 -3.51 5.31 8.82
N ALA A 28 -2.25 4.94 8.55
CA ALA A 28 -1.86 4.22 7.35
C ALA A 28 -2.56 2.85 7.22
N GLN A 29 -2.75 2.14 8.34
CA GLN A 29 -3.51 0.89 8.35
C GLN A 29 -5.00 1.10 8.01
N ILE A 30 -5.61 2.17 8.54
CA ILE A 30 -7.00 2.55 8.21
C ILE A 30 -7.12 2.87 6.72
N THR A 31 -6.17 3.63 6.16
CA THR A 31 -6.11 3.94 4.73
C THR A 31 -6.01 2.68 3.87
N ILE A 32 -5.11 1.75 4.20
CA ILE A 32 -4.99 0.47 3.49
C ILE A 32 -6.30 -0.31 3.53
N SER A 33 -6.98 -0.34 4.68
CA SER A 33 -8.28 -1.00 4.81
C SER A 33 -9.36 -0.35 3.94
N ALA A 34 -9.40 0.98 3.87
CA ALA A 34 -10.34 1.72 3.04
C ALA A 34 -10.10 1.47 1.55
N ILE A 35 -8.84 1.58 1.10
CA ILE A 35 -8.45 1.28 -0.29
C ILE A 35 -8.81 -0.16 -0.66
N ARG A 36 -8.51 -1.12 0.22
CA ARG A 36 -8.88 -2.53 0.01
C ARG A 36 -10.39 -2.68 -0.17
N GLY A 37 -11.19 -2.02 0.65
CA GLY A 37 -12.65 -2.05 0.56
C GLY A 37 -13.16 -1.50 -0.78
N GLU A 38 -12.59 -0.40 -1.24
CA GLU A 38 -12.91 0.21 -2.53
C GLU A 38 -12.55 -0.71 -3.69
N VAL A 39 -11.29 -1.17 -3.79
CA VAL A 39 -10.84 -2.08 -4.84
C VAL A 39 -11.66 -3.37 -4.84
N GLN A 40 -11.95 -3.93 -3.66
CA GLN A 40 -12.76 -5.15 -3.54
C GLN A 40 -14.18 -4.96 -4.08
N SER A 41 -14.78 -3.77 -3.90
CA SER A 41 -16.11 -3.47 -4.45
C SER A 41 -16.13 -3.50 -5.99
N TYR A 42 -15.00 -3.19 -6.64
CA TYR A 42 -14.87 -3.23 -8.09
C TYR A 42 -14.53 -4.61 -8.66
N CYS A 43 -14.10 -5.57 -7.83
CA CYS A 43 -13.67 -6.91 -8.25
C CYS A 43 -14.79 -7.87 -8.70
N TYR A 44 -16.05 -7.43 -8.76
CA TYR A 44 -17.14 -8.25 -9.31
C TYR A 44 -16.85 -8.62 -10.79
N PRO A 45 -16.83 -9.92 -11.17
CA PRO A 45 -16.48 -10.35 -12.51
C PRO A 45 -17.62 -10.05 -13.50
N ILE A 46 -17.49 -9.02 -14.31
CA ILE A 46 -18.55 -8.61 -15.25
C ILE A 46 -18.75 -9.61 -16.40
N SER A 47 -17.78 -10.49 -16.66
CA SER A 47 -17.85 -11.54 -17.69
C SER A 47 -18.92 -12.61 -17.43
N VAL A 48 -19.44 -12.70 -16.20
CA VAL A 48 -20.57 -13.60 -15.88
C VAL A 48 -21.91 -13.04 -16.38
N THR A 49 -21.95 -11.77 -16.78
CA THR A 49 -23.14 -11.11 -17.33
C THR A 49 -23.16 -11.14 -18.86
N SER A 50 -24.34 -11.25 -19.46
CA SER A 50 -24.56 -11.15 -20.91
C SER A 50 -26.00 -10.73 -21.18
N ALA A 51 -26.21 -9.91 -22.20
CA ALA A 51 -27.54 -9.60 -22.71
C ALA A 51 -27.54 -9.85 -24.22
N PRO A 52 -28.58 -10.52 -24.77
CA PRO A 52 -28.62 -10.84 -26.18
C PRO A 52 -28.74 -9.58 -27.03
N THR A 53 -28.03 -9.57 -28.15
CA THR A 53 -28.05 -8.52 -29.17
C THR A 53 -28.28 -9.15 -30.54
N GLU A 54 -28.50 -8.33 -31.58
CA GLU A 54 -28.76 -8.79 -32.95
C GLU A 54 -29.85 -9.86 -33.06
N ALA A 55 -31.05 -9.56 -32.53
CA ALA A 55 -32.20 -10.46 -32.54
C ALA A 55 -31.87 -11.89 -32.00
N ILE A 56 -31.10 -11.96 -30.91
CA ILE A 56 -30.68 -13.21 -30.24
C ILE A 56 -29.58 -13.97 -31.01
N ASN A 57 -29.03 -13.41 -32.09
CA ASN A 57 -27.87 -14.00 -32.77
C ASN A 57 -26.57 -13.84 -31.96
N GLN A 58 -26.44 -12.77 -31.18
CA GLN A 58 -25.33 -12.54 -30.25
C GLN A 58 -25.83 -12.60 -28.81
N ASP A 59 -26.11 -13.81 -28.33
CA ASP A 59 -26.66 -14.10 -27.00
C ASP A 59 -25.60 -14.19 -25.89
N LYS A 60 -24.34 -14.48 -26.25
CA LYS A 60 -23.19 -14.49 -25.34
C LYS A 60 -22.08 -13.52 -25.76
N VAL A 61 -21.70 -12.62 -24.84
CA VAL A 61 -20.54 -11.73 -24.99
C VAL A 61 -19.61 -11.79 -23.78
N SER A 62 -18.35 -11.39 -23.95
CA SER A 62 -17.29 -11.54 -22.94
C SER A 62 -17.21 -10.41 -21.92
N MET A 63 -17.77 -9.24 -22.23
CA MET A 63 -17.60 -7.99 -21.48
C MET A 63 -16.13 -7.55 -21.30
N GLY A 64 -15.22 -8.02 -22.16
CA GLY A 64 -13.77 -7.84 -22.02
C GLY A 64 -13.32 -6.38 -21.88
N THR A 65 -13.87 -5.46 -22.69
CA THR A 65 -13.52 -4.03 -22.62
C THR A 65 -13.90 -3.40 -21.28
N ILE A 66 -15.04 -3.80 -20.71
CA ILE A 66 -15.50 -3.31 -19.39
C ILE A 66 -14.60 -3.87 -18.29
N SER A 67 -14.26 -5.16 -18.37
CA SER A 67 -13.30 -5.79 -17.44
C SER A 67 -11.95 -5.08 -17.44
N ALA A 68 -11.41 -4.77 -18.62
CA ALA A 68 -10.13 -4.07 -18.76
C ALA A 68 -10.16 -2.65 -18.16
N ARG A 69 -11.24 -1.90 -18.41
CA ARG A 69 -11.43 -0.55 -17.84
C ARG A 69 -11.55 -0.59 -16.31
N LYS A 70 -12.38 -1.50 -15.77
CA LYS A 70 -12.50 -1.71 -14.32
C LYS A 70 -11.15 -1.99 -13.68
N PHE A 71 -10.32 -2.83 -14.31
CA PHE A 71 -8.98 -3.10 -13.80
C PHE A 71 -8.09 -1.85 -13.84
N ALA A 72 -8.03 -1.16 -14.98
CA ALA A 72 -7.20 0.03 -15.17
C ALA A 72 -7.50 1.14 -14.15
N GLU A 73 -8.78 1.39 -13.85
CA GLU A 73 -9.21 2.39 -12.87
C GLU A 73 -8.74 2.09 -11.44
N GLN A 74 -8.40 0.84 -11.10
CA GLN A 74 -7.99 0.44 -9.76
C GLN A 74 -6.46 0.35 -9.58
N ILE A 75 -5.68 0.41 -10.66
CA ILE A 75 -4.22 0.23 -10.61
C ILE A 75 -3.57 1.27 -9.68
N ASP A 76 -4.00 2.54 -9.76
CA ASP A 76 -3.44 3.61 -8.94
C ASP A 76 -3.71 3.41 -7.44
N LEU A 77 -4.90 2.94 -7.09
CA LEU A 77 -5.27 2.59 -5.72
C LEU A 77 -4.41 1.44 -5.19
N VAL A 78 -4.16 0.42 -6.01
CA VAL A 78 -3.29 -0.70 -5.66
C VAL A 78 -1.85 -0.22 -5.42
N TYR A 79 -1.31 0.64 -6.28
CA TYR A 79 0.02 1.24 -6.04
C TYR A 79 0.07 2.04 -4.74
N LEU A 80 -0.96 2.86 -4.46
CA LEU A 80 -1.04 3.62 -3.22
C LEU A 80 -1.11 2.71 -1.98
N GLN A 81 -1.86 1.60 -2.07
CA GLN A 81 -1.94 0.60 -1.01
C GLN A 81 -0.57 -0.04 -0.74
N PHE A 82 0.12 -0.49 -1.78
CA PHE A 82 1.46 -1.08 -1.66
C PHE A 82 2.50 -0.07 -1.17
N ALA A 83 2.48 1.16 -1.66
CA ALA A 83 3.35 2.24 -1.20
C ALA A 83 3.17 2.52 0.30
N THR A 84 1.92 2.62 0.75
CA THR A 84 1.57 2.84 2.17
C THR A 84 2.06 1.67 3.03
N HIS A 85 1.90 0.44 2.54
CA HIS A 85 2.41 -0.74 3.23
C HIS A 85 3.94 -0.77 3.28
N LEU A 86 4.60 -0.40 2.17
CA LEU A 86 6.06 -0.36 2.07
C LEU A 86 6.67 0.65 3.05
N LEU A 87 6.04 1.81 3.23
CA LEU A 87 6.46 2.77 4.27
C LEU A 87 6.45 2.14 5.67
N ALA A 88 5.41 1.36 6.00
CA ALA A 88 5.33 0.64 7.26
C ALA A 88 6.38 -0.48 7.35
N ALA A 89 6.62 -1.21 6.26
CA ALA A 89 7.62 -2.27 6.23
C ALA A 89 9.04 -1.71 6.47
N VAL A 90 9.40 -0.62 5.79
CA VAL A 90 10.70 0.05 5.95
C VAL A 90 10.83 0.64 7.37
N GLN A 91 9.76 1.19 7.96
CA GLN A 91 9.77 1.58 9.37
C GLN A 91 10.01 0.38 10.30
N ALA A 92 9.38 -0.76 10.02
CA ALA A 92 9.58 -1.96 10.81
C ALA A 92 11.03 -2.45 10.74
N VAL A 93 11.66 -2.37 9.56
CA VAL A 93 13.08 -2.69 9.35
C VAL A 93 13.99 -1.77 10.17
N ASP A 94 13.73 -0.45 10.18
CA ASP A 94 14.52 0.47 11.02
C ASP A 94 14.45 0.12 12.52
N LEU A 95 13.27 -0.31 12.99
CA LEU A 95 13.05 -0.65 14.40
C LEU A 95 13.64 -2.01 14.78
N ALA A 96 13.70 -2.95 13.83
CA ALA A 96 14.27 -4.28 14.02
C ALA A 96 15.79 -4.30 13.87
N GLY A 97 16.35 -3.36 13.09
CA GLY A 97 17.71 -3.46 12.55
C GLY A 97 17.71 -4.18 11.20
N TYR A 98 18.62 -3.77 10.31
CA TYR A 98 18.61 -4.23 8.91
C TYR A 98 19.84 -5.07 8.52
N ASP A 99 20.73 -5.40 9.46
CA ASP A 99 22.01 -6.05 9.17
C ASP A 99 21.87 -7.42 8.50
N ASP A 100 20.89 -8.21 8.93
CA ASP A 100 20.63 -9.57 8.40
C ASP A 100 19.76 -9.59 7.13
N PHE A 101 19.33 -8.43 6.62
CA PHE A 101 18.52 -8.36 5.41
C PHE A 101 19.36 -8.58 4.15
N SER A 102 18.75 -9.16 3.12
CA SER A 102 19.38 -9.38 1.82
C SER A 102 19.81 -8.05 1.17
N PRO A 103 20.83 -8.05 0.31
CA PRO A 103 21.26 -6.83 -0.40
C PRO A 103 20.10 -6.12 -1.11
N PHE A 104 19.21 -6.88 -1.74
CA PHE A 104 18.03 -6.35 -2.42
C PHE A 104 17.06 -5.65 -1.46
N ALA A 105 16.77 -6.25 -0.31
CA ALA A 105 15.88 -5.64 0.68
C ALA A 105 16.48 -4.35 1.26
N LYS A 106 17.81 -4.31 1.44
CA LYS A 106 18.54 -3.09 1.84
C LYS A 106 18.45 -2.01 0.76
N GLU A 107 18.56 -2.38 -0.51
CA GLU A 107 18.42 -1.45 -1.63
C GLU A 107 17.01 -0.83 -1.71
N VAL A 108 15.96 -1.64 -1.56
CA VAL A 108 14.56 -1.16 -1.47
C VAL A 108 14.40 -0.21 -0.29
N HIS A 109 14.90 -0.61 0.88
CA HIS A 109 14.86 0.19 2.09
C HIS A 109 15.50 1.57 1.88
N ASP A 110 16.71 1.59 1.33
CA ASP A 110 17.48 2.82 1.09
C ASP A 110 16.81 3.71 0.05
N ALA A 111 16.21 3.14 -1.00
CA ALA A 111 15.43 3.86 -1.98
C ALA A 111 14.22 4.56 -1.32
N VAL A 112 13.48 3.85 -0.48
CA VAL A 112 12.34 4.41 0.27
C VAL A 112 12.79 5.48 1.26
N ARG A 113 13.93 5.30 1.93
CA ARG A 113 14.46 6.26 2.91
C ARG A 113 14.93 7.57 2.30
N LYS A 114 15.24 7.60 1.00
CA LYS A 114 15.45 8.85 0.24
C LYS A 114 14.15 9.66 0.06
N MET A 115 12.99 9.02 0.19
CA MET A 115 11.67 9.64 -0.02
C MET A 115 10.91 9.91 1.28
N SER A 116 11.10 9.06 2.29
CA SER A 116 10.43 9.12 3.58
C SER A 116 11.42 8.91 4.72
N LYS A 117 11.46 9.86 5.66
CA LYS A 117 12.27 9.73 6.88
C LYS A 117 11.58 8.84 7.91
N ILE A 118 12.38 8.15 8.73
CA ILE A 118 11.89 7.38 9.89
C ILE A 118 10.89 8.21 10.72
N VAL A 119 9.75 7.60 11.06
CA VAL A 119 8.69 8.25 11.84
C VAL A 119 9.05 8.16 13.31
N LYS A 120 9.51 9.28 13.89
CA LYS A 120 9.79 9.40 15.33
C LYS A 120 8.64 10.05 16.10
N ASP A 121 8.04 11.06 15.50
CA ASP A 121 6.86 11.76 15.99
C ASP A 121 5.81 11.80 14.87
N ASP A 122 4.54 11.92 15.26
CA ASP A 122 3.43 11.88 14.32
C ASP A 122 3.49 13.04 13.34
N ARG A 123 3.23 12.72 12.07
CA ARG A 123 3.20 13.67 10.96
C ARG A 123 2.36 13.10 9.81
N PRO A 124 1.89 13.94 8.89
CA PRO A 124 1.21 13.45 7.68
C PRO A 124 2.16 12.56 6.85
N LEU A 125 1.62 11.46 6.32
CA LEU A 125 2.34 10.47 5.50
C LEU A 125 1.76 10.35 4.08
N ASP A 126 0.69 11.07 3.76
CA ASP A 126 -0.03 11.04 2.49
C ASP A 126 0.86 11.46 1.30
N ALA A 127 1.59 12.58 1.43
CA ALA A 127 2.52 13.03 0.40
C ALA A 127 3.66 12.03 0.16
N GLU A 128 4.14 11.36 1.22
CA GLU A 128 5.19 10.34 1.10
C GLU A 128 4.67 9.06 0.48
N ALA A 129 3.47 8.62 0.86
CA ALA A 129 2.81 7.46 0.25
C ALA A 129 2.58 7.69 -1.25
N THR A 130 2.13 8.88 -1.63
CA THR A 130 1.98 9.28 -3.04
C THR A 130 3.31 9.25 -3.77
N LYS A 131 4.37 9.83 -3.19
CA LYS A 131 5.71 9.83 -3.78
C LYS A 131 6.26 8.41 -3.98
N VAL A 132 6.09 7.53 -2.99
CA VAL A 132 6.50 6.13 -3.09
C VAL A 132 5.66 5.39 -4.13
N ALA A 133 4.36 5.68 -4.25
CA ALA A 133 3.49 5.09 -5.28
C ALA A 133 3.96 5.45 -6.70
N GLU A 134 4.28 6.72 -6.95
CA GLU A 134 4.82 7.17 -8.23
C GLU A 134 6.20 6.55 -8.54
N TRP A 135 7.04 6.39 -7.51
CA TRP A 135 8.30 5.66 -7.66
C TRP A 135 8.07 4.18 -8.00
N LEU A 136 7.13 3.49 -7.34
CA LEU A 136 6.81 2.09 -7.63
C LEU A 136 6.34 1.88 -9.08
N LYS A 137 5.68 2.87 -9.70
CA LYS A 137 5.25 2.82 -11.10
C LYS A 137 6.39 2.91 -12.11
N THR A 138 7.52 3.48 -11.72
CA THR A 138 8.60 3.89 -12.65
C THR A 138 9.94 3.21 -12.36
N THR A 139 10.10 2.60 -11.20
CA THR A 139 11.34 1.95 -10.78
C THR A 139 11.59 0.66 -11.55
N GLU A 140 12.83 0.47 -12.01
CA GLU A 140 13.29 -0.79 -12.62
C GLU A 140 13.80 -1.79 -11.56
N LEU A 141 13.77 -1.42 -10.29
CA LEU A 141 14.30 -2.24 -9.20
C LEU A 141 13.54 -3.58 -9.04
N PHE A 142 12.30 -3.66 -9.51
CA PHE A 142 11.49 -4.89 -9.48
C PHE A 142 11.29 -5.53 -10.87
N ALA A 143 12.02 -5.06 -11.89
CA ALA A 143 11.91 -5.54 -13.28
C ALA A 143 12.67 -6.85 -13.52
#